data_AF-A0AA38VVU4-F1
#
_entry.id   AF-A0AA38VVU4-F1
#
_cell.length_a   1.000
_cell.length_b   1.000
_cell.length_c   1.000
_cell.angle_alpha   90.00
_cell.angle_beta   90.00
_cell.angle_gamma   90.00
#
_symmetry.space_group_name_H-M   'P 1'
#
loop_
_entity.id
_entity.type
_entity.pdbx_description
1 polymer ?
#
loop_
_entity_poly.entity_id
_entity_poly.type
_entity_poly.pdbx_seq_one_letter_code
_entity_poly.pdbx_strand_id
1 'polypeptide(L)'
;MEFRKMMQALNRLGLRVVLDVVYNHLHGSGPISDNSVLDKIVPGYYLRRNADGFIENSTCVNNTASEHFMVDRLIVDDLLNWACNYKMRAKRLLGNLSMEKDKFVSLFRYGEGWDFGEVANNGRGVNASQFNLTGSGIGSFNDRIRDALLGGSPFGHPLQQGFLTGLSLQVMLMLVSCLA
;
A
#
# COMPACT_ATOMS: atom_id res chain seq x y z
N MET A 1 17.56 7.70 -17.31
CA MET A 1 17.07 8.78 -18.21
C MET A 1 15.63 8.55 -18.67
N GLU A 2 15.27 7.33 -19.05
CA GLU A 2 13.95 6.99 -19.62
C GLU A 2 12.78 7.28 -18.67
N PHE A 3 12.88 6.90 -17.39
CA PHE A 3 11.84 7.18 -16.40
C PHE A 3 11.49 8.68 -16.30
N ARG A 4 12.51 9.55 -16.32
CA ARG A 4 12.29 11.02 -16.30
C ARG A 4 11.60 11.51 -17.58
N LYS A 5 11.86 10.89 -18.74
CA LYS A 5 11.16 11.21 -19.99
C LYS A 5 9.68 10.78 -19.93
N MET A 6 9.40 9.59 -19.40
CA MET A 6 8.02 9.12 -19.14
C MET A 6 7.27 10.09 -18.23
N MET A 7 7.86 10.45 -17.08
CA MET A 7 7.28 11.43 -16.16
C MET A 7 7.02 12.78 -16.84
N GLN A 8 7.96 13.25 -17.67
CA GLN A 8 7.77 14.49 -18.42
C GLN A 8 6.62 14.39 -19.43
N ALA A 9 6.49 13.28 -20.14
CA ALA A 9 5.42 13.06 -21.12
C ALA A 9 4.04 13.05 -20.44
N LEU A 10 3.87 12.30 -19.35
CA LEU A 10 2.62 12.25 -18.58
C LEU A 10 2.23 13.63 -18.02
N ASN A 11 3.21 14.36 -17.45
CA ASN A 11 2.96 15.72 -16.98
C ASN A 11 2.55 16.69 -18.10
N ARG A 12 3.11 16.55 -19.31
CA ARG A 12 2.74 17.36 -20.48
C ARG A 12 1.31 17.05 -20.97
N LEU A 13 0.80 15.86 -20.71
CA LEU A 13 -0.60 15.48 -20.94
C LEU A 13 -1.55 15.97 -19.83
N GLY A 14 -1.06 16.67 -18.82
CA GLY A 14 -1.86 17.12 -17.68
C GLY A 14 -2.13 16.04 -16.63
N LEU A 15 -1.50 14.86 -16.76
CA LEU A 15 -1.65 13.75 -15.82
C LEU A 15 -0.61 13.84 -14.70
N ARG A 16 -1.07 13.68 -13.46
CA ARG A 16 -0.18 13.43 -12.31
C ARG A 16 0.14 11.95 -12.24
N VAL A 17 1.33 11.63 -11.75
CA VAL A 17 1.79 10.25 -11.59
C VAL A 17 1.81 9.92 -10.11
N VAL A 18 1.23 8.78 -9.76
CA VAL A 18 1.34 8.15 -8.45
C VAL A 18 2.24 6.93 -8.63
N LEU A 19 3.21 6.76 -7.72
CA LEU A 19 4.05 5.57 -7.68
C LEU A 19 3.49 4.60 -6.66
N ASP A 20 3.35 3.34 -7.07
CA ASP A 20 3.08 2.25 -6.15
C ASP A 20 4.42 1.84 -5.49
N VAL A 21 4.47 1.91 -4.16
CA VAL A 21 5.69 1.67 -3.39
C VAL A 21 5.47 0.51 -2.42
N VAL A 22 6.33 -0.50 -2.53
CA VAL A 22 6.22 -1.75 -1.77
C VAL A 22 7.33 -1.80 -0.73
N TYR A 23 7.08 -1.15 0.41
CA TYR A 23 8.03 -1.14 1.53
C TYR A 23 7.76 -2.22 2.57
N ASN A 24 6.63 -2.93 2.48
CA ASN A 24 6.17 -3.86 3.51
C ASN A 24 6.87 -5.24 3.50
N HIS A 25 7.60 -5.58 2.43
CA HIS A 25 8.41 -6.80 2.38
C HIS A 25 9.62 -6.69 1.43
N LEU A 26 10.53 -7.69 1.53
CA LEU A 26 11.66 -7.89 0.61
C LEU A 26 11.52 -9.18 -0.20
N HIS A 27 12.03 -9.16 -1.42
CA HIS A 27 12.00 -10.34 -2.29
C HIS A 27 12.93 -11.48 -1.80
N GLY A 28 14.12 -11.15 -1.29
CA GLY A 28 15.09 -12.12 -0.78
C GLY A 28 15.59 -11.79 0.62
N SER A 29 16.02 -12.82 1.35
CA SER A 29 16.61 -12.74 2.69
C SER A 29 17.78 -13.71 2.85
N GLY A 30 18.53 -13.57 3.93
CA GLY A 30 19.65 -14.43 4.28
C GLY A 30 20.91 -14.21 3.43
N PRO A 31 21.99 -14.96 3.74
CA PRO A 31 23.31 -14.75 3.16
C PRO A 31 23.48 -15.29 1.74
N ILE A 32 22.61 -16.21 1.31
CA ILE A 32 22.80 -16.98 0.07
C ILE A 32 22.00 -16.40 -1.10
N SER A 33 20.77 -15.91 -0.86
CA SER A 33 19.88 -15.46 -1.94
C SER A 33 20.49 -14.29 -2.73
N ASP A 34 20.58 -14.40 -4.05
CA ASP A 34 21.11 -13.32 -4.92
C ASP A 34 20.29 -12.02 -4.80
N ASN A 35 19.01 -12.14 -4.48
CA ASN A 35 18.08 -11.02 -4.33
C ASN A 35 18.02 -10.45 -2.90
N SER A 36 18.82 -10.98 -1.97
CA SER A 36 18.95 -10.45 -0.62
C SER A 36 20.02 -9.36 -0.59
N VAL A 37 19.61 -8.14 -0.24
CA VAL A 37 20.49 -6.98 -0.10
C VAL A 37 20.55 -6.53 1.35
N LEU A 38 19.43 -6.04 1.89
CA LEU A 38 19.39 -5.44 3.22
C LEU A 38 19.73 -6.46 4.32
N ASP A 39 19.20 -7.67 4.22
CA ASP A 39 19.43 -8.74 5.20
C ASP A 39 20.82 -9.39 5.06
N LYS A 40 21.50 -9.25 3.91
CA LYS A 40 22.93 -9.61 3.80
C LYS A 40 23.83 -8.62 4.56
N ILE A 41 23.48 -7.33 4.52
CA ILE A 41 24.32 -6.27 5.10
C ILE A 41 24.15 -6.22 6.62
N VAL A 42 22.91 -6.24 7.12
CA VAL A 42 22.62 -6.27 8.56
C VAL A 42 21.60 -7.38 8.84
N PRO A 43 22.08 -8.63 9.03
CA PRO A 43 21.19 -9.78 9.21
C PRO A 43 20.23 -9.62 10.39
N GLY A 44 18.95 -9.88 10.14
CA GLY A 44 17.90 -9.88 11.16
C GLY A 44 17.43 -8.50 11.61
N TYR A 45 17.92 -7.41 10.99
CA TYR A 45 17.50 -6.04 11.35
C TYR A 45 16.36 -5.51 10.48
N TYR A 46 16.44 -5.63 9.16
CA TYR A 46 15.46 -5.02 8.26
C TYR A 46 14.14 -5.81 8.16
N LEU A 47 14.18 -7.09 8.55
CA LEU A 47 13.07 -8.01 8.46
C LEU A 47 12.44 -8.24 9.83
N ARG A 48 11.11 -8.25 9.88
CA ARG A 48 10.35 -8.54 11.09
C ARG A 48 10.45 -10.02 11.42
N ARG A 49 10.55 -10.31 12.71
CA ARG A 49 10.68 -11.67 13.24
C ARG A 49 9.62 -11.97 14.31
N ASN A 50 9.21 -13.24 14.37
CA ASN A 50 8.38 -13.75 15.44
C ASN A 50 9.22 -13.98 16.72
N ALA A 51 8.57 -14.42 17.80
CA ALA A 51 9.23 -14.65 19.09
C ALA A 51 10.35 -15.70 19.03
N ASP A 52 10.24 -16.67 18.11
CA ASP A 52 11.23 -17.72 17.90
C ASP A 52 12.38 -17.28 16.96
N GLY A 53 12.34 -16.04 16.46
CA GLY A 53 13.36 -15.47 15.58
C GLY A 53 13.20 -15.85 14.11
N PHE A 54 12.12 -16.52 13.70
CA PHE A 54 11.81 -16.73 12.29
C PHE A 54 11.25 -15.47 11.65
N ILE A 55 11.53 -15.29 10.37
CA ILE A 55 11.05 -14.14 9.59
C ILE A 55 9.52 -14.25 9.43
N GLU A 56 8.80 -13.16 9.67
CA GLU A 56 7.36 -13.06 9.42
C GLU A 56 7.10 -12.97 7.90
N ASN A 57 6.04 -13.62 7.40
CA ASN A 57 5.73 -13.71 5.96
C ASN A 57 4.28 -13.37 5.61
N SER A 58 3.55 -12.67 6.50
CA SER A 58 2.13 -12.39 6.30
C SER A 58 1.86 -11.50 5.06
N THR A 59 2.79 -10.64 4.65
CA THR A 59 2.62 -9.74 3.51
C THR A 59 3.03 -10.36 2.17
N CYS A 60 3.19 -11.69 2.14
CA CYS A 60 3.66 -12.59 1.06
C CYS A 60 4.94 -13.33 1.49
N VAL A 61 6.05 -12.62 1.64
CA VAL A 61 7.37 -13.14 2.05
C VAL A 61 8.13 -12.05 2.80
N ASN A 62 9.10 -12.40 3.65
CA ASN A 62 10.09 -11.50 4.27
C ASN A 62 9.56 -10.10 4.65
N ASN A 63 8.62 -10.03 5.59
CA ASN A 63 8.04 -8.77 6.06
C ASN A 63 9.15 -7.82 6.56
N THR A 64 9.10 -6.54 6.19
CA THR A 64 10.02 -5.52 6.74
C THR A 64 9.55 -5.03 8.11
N ALA A 65 10.49 -4.58 8.94
CA ALA A 65 10.21 -4.04 10.27
C ALA A 65 10.30 -2.51 10.30
N SER A 66 9.30 -1.79 9.77
CA SER A 66 9.30 -0.31 9.76
C SER A 66 9.27 0.33 11.16
N GLU A 67 8.94 -0.43 12.20
CA GLU A 67 9.11 -0.05 13.60
C GLU A 67 10.59 0.11 14.01
N HIS A 68 11.53 -0.40 13.22
CA HIS A 68 12.96 -0.19 13.41
C HIS A 68 13.43 1.12 12.77
N PHE A 69 14.23 1.88 13.52
CA PHE A 69 14.64 3.24 13.15
C PHE A 69 15.27 3.36 11.76
N MET A 70 16.20 2.48 11.38
CA MET A 70 16.86 2.59 10.07
C MET A 70 15.98 2.08 8.92
N VAL A 71 14.94 1.29 9.21
CA VAL A 71 13.94 0.89 8.21
C VAL A 71 13.02 2.07 7.91
N ASP A 72 12.48 2.73 8.94
CA ASP A 72 11.69 3.97 8.80
C ASP A 72 12.47 5.03 8.03
N ARG A 73 13.74 5.27 8.42
CA ARG A 73 14.61 6.22 7.74
C ARG A 73 14.79 5.88 6.26
N LEU A 74 15.07 4.62 5.93
CA LEU A 74 15.26 4.19 4.54
C LEU A 74 14.00 4.43 3.68
N ILE A 75 12.82 4.15 4.24
CA ILE A 75 11.53 4.40 3.59
C ILE A 75 11.37 5.90 3.28
N VAL A 76 11.60 6.75 4.28
CA VAL A 76 11.48 8.21 4.11
C VAL A 76 12.51 8.74 3.11
N ASP A 77 13.76 8.28 3.19
CA ASP A 77 14.83 8.71 2.29
C ASP A 77 14.54 8.29 0.83
N ASP A 78 14.00 7.09 0.59
CA ASP A 78 13.59 6.65 -0.75
C ASP A 78 12.40 7.46 -1.29
N LEU A 79 11.40 7.71 -0.45
CA LEU A 79 10.27 8.57 -0.81
C LEU A 79 10.72 9.99 -1.21
N LEU A 80 11.70 10.55 -0.49
CA LEU A 80 12.32 11.83 -0.85
C LEU A 80 13.12 11.75 -2.15
N ASN A 81 13.82 10.64 -2.40
CA ASN A 81 14.50 10.39 -3.66
C ASN A 81 13.52 10.41 -4.84
N TRP A 82 12.39 9.71 -4.76
CA TRP A 82 11.35 9.77 -5.80
C TRP A 82 10.79 11.18 -5.99
N ALA A 83 10.44 11.86 -4.90
CA ALA A 83 9.87 13.19 -4.95
C ALA A 83 10.84 14.22 -5.59
N CYS A 84 12.10 14.23 -5.16
CA CYS A 84 13.09 15.24 -5.54
C CYS A 84 13.78 14.92 -6.87
N ASN A 85 14.24 13.69 -7.05
CA ASN A 85 15.07 13.32 -8.21
C ASN A 85 14.25 12.95 -9.44
N TYR A 86 12.98 12.58 -9.27
CA TYR A 86 12.09 12.18 -10.36
C TYR A 86 10.88 13.11 -10.54
N LYS A 87 10.83 14.22 -9.79
CA LYS A 87 9.85 15.30 -9.93
C LYS A 87 8.40 14.81 -9.92
N MET A 88 8.07 13.91 -8.98
CA MET A 88 6.69 13.49 -8.74
C MET A 88 5.79 14.64 -8.25
N ARG A 89 6.36 15.83 -8.02
CA ARG A 89 5.63 17.11 -8.02
C ARG A 89 6.37 18.19 -8.81
N ALA A 90 5.57 18.97 -9.54
CA ALA A 90 5.96 20.01 -10.48
C ALA A 90 6.96 21.04 -9.92
N LYS A 91 7.77 21.56 -10.85
CA LYS A 91 8.83 22.61 -10.82
C LYS A 91 8.62 23.84 -9.91
N ARG A 92 7.46 24.04 -9.26
CA ARG A 92 7.08 25.26 -8.54
C ARG A 92 7.52 25.33 -7.06
N LEU A 93 7.87 24.21 -6.44
CA LEU A 93 8.30 24.15 -5.02
C LEU A 93 9.84 24.15 -4.82
N LEU A 94 10.61 24.04 -5.90
CA LEU A 94 12.06 23.80 -5.83
C LEU A 94 12.90 25.08 -5.99
N GLY A 95 12.27 26.25 -6.13
CA GLY A 95 12.97 27.50 -6.39
C GLY A 95 13.65 28.13 -5.18
N ASN A 96 13.19 27.88 -3.95
CA ASN A 96 13.63 28.67 -2.78
C ASN A 96 13.46 28.00 -1.40
N LEU A 97 13.31 26.67 -1.28
CA LEU A 97 12.93 26.05 0.00
C LEU A 97 13.81 24.85 0.37
N SER A 98 14.33 24.85 1.60
CA SER A 98 15.22 23.87 2.25
C SER A 98 14.63 22.45 2.25
N MET A 99 15.49 21.42 2.32
CA MET A 99 15.11 20.00 2.33
C MET A 99 14.60 19.54 3.71
N GLU A 100 13.50 20.08 4.20
CA GLU A 100 12.89 19.62 5.46
C GLU A 100 11.70 18.67 5.24
N LYS A 101 11.42 17.83 6.25
CA LYS A 101 10.33 16.84 6.35
C LYS A 101 8.95 17.42 6.00
N ASP A 102 8.77 18.73 6.16
CA ASP A 102 7.54 19.46 5.80
C ASP A 102 7.15 19.33 4.33
N LYS A 103 8.09 19.03 3.42
CA LYS A 103 7.78 18.78 2.00
C LYS A 103 6.89 17.54 1.80
N PHE A 104 7.00 16.54 2.68
CA PHE A 104 6.26 15.28 2.57
C PHE A 104 4.77 15.45 2.92
N VAL A 105 4.47 16.38 3.82
CA VAL A 105 3.10 16.70 4.28
C VAL A 105 2.22 17.16 3.12
N SER A 106 2.80 17.80 2.10
CA SER A 106 2.04 18.29 0.95
C SER A 106 1.64 17.21 -0.06
N LEU A 107 2.30 16.04 -0.09
CA LEU A 107 2.07 15.00 -1.08
C LEU A 107 0.78 14.21 -0.77
N PHE A 108 -0.04 14.02 -1.80
CA PHE A 108 -1.19 13.13 -1.72
C PHE A 108 -0.69 11.70 -1.52
N ARG A 109 -1.18 11.04 -0.47
CA ARG A 109 -0.77 9.70 -0.06
C ARG A 109 -2.02 8.89 0.22
N TYR A 110 -2.00 7.64 -0.24
CA TYR A 110 -3.03 6.66 0.07
C TYR A 110 -2.43 5.25 -0.02
N GLY A 111 -3.11 4.27 0.57
CA GLY A 111 -2.66 2.89 0.50
C GLY A 111 -3.69 1.87 0.97
N GLU A 112 -3.21 0.65 1.12
CA GLU A 112 -3.97 -0.52 1.57
C GLU A 112 -3.92 -0.64 3.10
N GLY A 113 -4.92 -0.07 3.79
CA GLY A 113 -5.01 -0.08 5.26
C GLY A 113 -5.57 -1.38 5.85
N TRP A 114 -5.30 -2.53 5.25
CA TRP A 114 -5.80 -3.84 5.70
C TRP A 114 -5.14 -4.24 7.03
N ASP A 115 -5.93 -4.63 8.02
CA ASP A 115 -5.43 -5.01 9.36
C ASP A 115 -5.45 -6.53 9.54
N PHE A 116 -4.29 -7.18 9.39
CA PHE A 116 -4.15 -8.63 9.45
C PHE A 116 -2.72 -9.05 9.83
N GLY A 117 -2.51 -10.36 10.01
CA GLY A 117 -1.19 -10.91 10.36
C GLY A 117 -0.72 -10.48 11.74
N GLU A 118 0.60 -10.39 11.91
CA GLU A 118 1.26 -10.07 13.18
C GLU A 118 1.08 -8.60 13.60
N VAL A 119 0.71 -7.71 12.67
CA VAL A 119 0.49 -6.28 12.94
C VAL A 119 -0.95 -5.96 13.35
N ALA A 120 -1.88 -6.92 13.19
CA ALA A 120 -3.28 -6.74 13.51
C ALA A 120 -3.48 -6.26 14.95
N ASN A 121 -4.52 -5.44 15.17
CA ASN A 121 -4.84 -4.89 16.49
C ASN A 121 -3.65 -4.19 17.17
N ASN A 122 -2.81 -3.50 16.38
CA ASN A 122 -1.60 -2.84 16.84
C ASN A 122 -0.55 -3.78 17.47
N GLY A 123 -0.49 -5.05 17.03
CA GLY A 123 0.38 -6.08 17.61
C GLY A 123 1.88 -5.75 17.59
N ARG A 124 2.32 -4.84 16.72
CA ARG A 124 3.70 -4.34 16.60
C ARG A 124 3.80 -2.82 16.76
N GLY A 125 2.86 -2.21 17.47
CA GLY A 125 2.67 -0.77 17.58
C GLY A 125 1.51 -0.27 16.72
N VAL A 126 1.23 1.04 16.77
CA VAL A 126 0.13 1.65 15.99
C VAL A 126 0.45 1.57 14.51
N ASN A 127 -0.23 0.67 13.79
CA ASN A 127 -0.03 0.46 12.35
C ASN A 127 -0.93 1.39 11.52
N ALA A 128 -0.69 1.45 10.21
CA ALA A 128 -1.46 2.28 9.27
C ALA A 128 -2.77 1.59 8.80
N SER A 129 -3.52 0.98 9.72
CA SER A 129 -4.83 0.40 9.42
C SER A 129 -5.85 1.48 9.04
N GLN A 130 -6.92 1.11 8.33
CA GLN A 130 -7.98 2.06 7.95
C GLN A 130 -8.52 2.86 9.16
N PHE A 131 -8.66 2.22 10.31
CA PHE A 131 -9.15 2.87 11.52
C PHE A 131 -8.13 3.85 12.11
N ASN A 132 -6.85 3.46 12.18
CA ASN A 132 -5.79 4.30 12.72
C ASN A 132 -5.44 5.49 11.83
N LEU A 133 -5.72 5.42 10.52
CA LEU A 133 -5.48 6.52 9.59
C LEU A 133 -6.53 7.65 9.67
N THR A 134 -7.59 7.48 10.46
CA THR A 134 -8.64 8.49 10.62
C THR A 134 -8.06 9.83 11.07
N GLY A 135 -8.36 10.91 10.33
CA GLY A 135 -7.88 12.26 10.65
C GLY A 135 -6.44 12.57 10.22
N SER A 136 -5.69 11.61 9.69
CA SER A 136 -4.29 11.80 9.25
C SER A 136 -4.13 12.55 7.92
N GLY A 137 -5.21 12.66 7.13
CA GLY A 137 -5.16 13.17 5.75
C GLY A 137 -4.56 12.19 4.73
N ILE A 138 -4.25 10.95 5.13
CA ILE A 138 -3.82 9.85 4.25
C ILE A 138 -5.04 9.02 3.87
N GLY A 139 -5.21 8.74 2.58
CA GLY A 139 -6.32 7.93 2.08
C GLY A 139 -6.12 6.43 2.30
N SER A 140 -7.20 5.68 2.40
CA SER A 140 -7.18 4.22 2.37
C SER A 140 -8.23 3.69 1.41
N PHE A 141 -7.96 2.56 0.74
CA PHE A 141 -8.96 1.90 -0.09
C PHE A 141 -10.19 1.51 0.73
N ASN A 142 -11.38 1.78 0.18
CA ASN A 142 -12.66 1.43 0.80
C ASN A 142 -13.20 0.13 0.18
N ASP A 143 -12.89 -0.99 0.82
CA ASP A 143 -13.44 -2.31 0.52
C ASP A 143 -14.96 -2.40 0.76
N ARG A 144 -15.51 -1.65 1.72
CA ARG A 144 -16.94 -1.76 2.05
C ARG A 144 -17.83 -1.44 0.86
N ILE A 145 -17.53 -0.36 0.13
CA ILE A 145 -18.30 0.00 -1.07
C ILE A 145 -17.99 -0.95 -2.24
N ARG A 146 -16.74 -1.41 -2.39
CA ARG A 146 -16.35 -2.38 -3.42
C ARG A 146 -17.19 -3.65 -3.30
N ASP A 147 -17.22 -4.23 -2.10
CA ASP A 147 -17.86 -5.51 -1.82
C ASP A 147 -19.39 -5.38 -1.83
N ALA A 148 -19.94 -4.27 -1.33
CA ALA A 148 -21.38 -4.01 -1.38
C ALA A 148 -21.91 -3.86 -2.82
N LEU A 149 -21.16 -3.17 -3.69
CA LEU A 149 -21.56 -2.96 -5.08
C LEU A 149 -21.39 -4.22 -5.92
N LEU A 150 -20.25 -4.89 -5.83
CA LEU A 150 -19.92 -6.04 -6.67
C LEU A 150 -20.55 -7.34 -6.17
N GLY A 151 -20.65 -7.52 -4.85
CA GLY A 151 -21.11 -8.75 -4.23
C GLY A 151 -19.96 -9.60 -3.70
N GLY A 152 -20.18 -10.18 -2.52
CA GLY A 152 -19.22 -11.06 -1.87
C GLY A 152 -17.96 -10.36 -1.41
N SER A 153 -16.83 -11.02 -1.58
CA SER A 153 -15.50 -10.50 -1.25
C SER A 153 -14.45 -11.27 -2.07
N PRO A 154 -13.19 -10.81 -2.13
CA PRO A 154 -12.10 -11.52 -2.81
C PRO A 154 -11.85 -12.96 -2.30
N PHE A 155 -12.31 -13.29 -1.09
CA PHE A 155 -12.18 -14.62 -0.48
C PHE A 155 -13.51 -15.39 -0.42
N GLY A 156 -14.59 -14.81 -0.95
CA GLY A 156 -15.92 -15.39 -0.97
C GLY A 156 -16.18 -16.26 -2.21
N HIS A 157 -17.40 -16.81 -2.29
CA HIS A 157 -17.81 -17.56 -3.47
C HIS A 157 -17.98 -16.63 -4.68
N PRO A 158 -17.40 -16.92 -5.86
CA PRO A 158 -17.43 -16.01 -7.02
C PRO A 158 -18.81 -15.65 -7.56
N LEU A 159 -19.82 -16.50 -7.31
CA LEU A 159 -21.21 -16.27 -7.72
C LEU A 159 -22.02 -15.40 -6.74
N GLN A 160 -21.42 -14.94 -5.63
CA GLN A 160 -22.12 -14.10 -4.68
C GLN A 160 -22.40 -12.73 -5.30
N GLN A 161 -23.67 -12.41 -5.51
CA GLN A 161 -24.10 -11.14 -6.09
C GLN A 161 -24.11 -10.01 -5.05
N GLY A 162 -24.03 -8.78 -5.54
CA GLY A 162 -24.14 -7.52 -4.81
C GLY A 162 -25.08 -6.57 -5.52
N PHE A 163 -25.06 -5.30 -5.11
CA PHE A 163 -26.05 -4.32 -5.55
C PHE A 163 -26.09 -4.14 -7.08
N LEU A 164 -24.94 -4.11 -7.76
CA LEU A 164 -24.86 -3.92 -9.21
C LEU A 164 -24.82 -5.23 -10.01
N THR A 165 -24.79 -6.38 -9.35
CA THR A 165 -24.68 -7.70 -10.01
C THR A 165 -25.93 -8.56 -9.85
N GLY A 166 -27.05 -7.95 -9.46
CA GLY A 166 -28.39 -8.54 -9.53
C GLY A 166 -28.87 -9.24 -8.26
N LEU A 167 -28.24 -8.97 -7.11
CA LEU A 167 -28.72 -9.43 -5.82
C LEU A 167 -30.19 -8.98 -5.62
N SER A 168 -31.05 -9.92 -5.22
CA SER A 168 -32.50 -9.71 -5.03
C SER A 168 -33.36 -9.53 -6.28
N LEU A 169 -32.81 -9.49 -7.50
CA LEU A 169 -33.62 -9.47 -8.74
C LEU A 169 -34.26 -10.84 -9.06
N GLN A 170 -33.67 -11.94 -8.58
CA GLN A 170 -34.13 -13.30 -8.90
C GLN A 170 -35.44 -13.68 -8.18
N VAL A 171 -35.71 -13.11 -7.00
CA VAL A 171 -36.96 -13.38 -6.24
C VAL A 171 -38.18 -12.76 -6.95
N MET A 172 -38.00 -11.64 -7.66
CA MET A 172 -39.10 -10.98 -8.36
C MET A 172 -39.47 -11.69 -9.68
N LEU A 173 -38.51 -12.32 -10.36
CA LEU A 173 -38.81 -13.12 -11.57
C LEU A 173 -39.52 -14.45 -11.26
N MET A 174 -39.18 -15.13 -10.15
CA MET A 174 -39.87 -16.36 -9.75
C MET A 174 -41.34 -16.13 -9.32
N LEU A 175 -41.67 -14.96 -8.75
CA LEU A 175 -43.05 -14.63 -8.39
C LEU A 175 -43.93 -14.34 -9.61
N VAL A 176 -43.36 -13.85 -10.71
CA VAL A 176 -44.12 -13.57 -11.95
C VAL A 176 -44.35 -14.85 -12.76
N SER A 177 -43.45 -15.84 -12.70
CA SER A 177 -43.63 -17.12 -13.41
C SER A 177 -44.56 -18.12 -12.69
N CYS A 178 -44.93 -17.90 -11.42
CA CYS A 178 -45.95 -18.69 -10.72
C CYS A 178 -47.38 -18.13 -10.86
N LEU A 179 -47.57 -17.02 -11.58
CA LEU A 179 -48.89 -16.39 -11.83
C LEU A 179 -49.39 -16.55 -13.28
N ALA A 180 -48.78 -17.45 -14.05
CA ALA A 180 -49.21 -17.82 -15.40
C ALA A 180 -49.65 -19.29 -15.48
#